data_AF-A0A637Z9L8-F1
#
_entry.id   AF-A0A637Z9L8-F1
#
_cell.length_a   1.000
_cell.length_b   1.000
_cell.length_c   1.000
_cell.angle_alpha   90.00
_cell.angle_beta   90.00
_cell.angle_gamma   90.00
#
_symmetry.space_group_name_H-M   'P 1'
#
loop_
_entity.id
_entity.type
_entity.pdbx_description
1 polymer ?
#
loop_
_entity_poly.entity_id
_entity_poly.type
_entity_poly.pdbx_seq_one_letter_code
_entity_poly.pdbx_strand_id
1 'polypeptide(L)' 'LGNTAAEGIRCYGAIQDSQALAEGIVAATRYPKHWITVGDPANEYTMTQSAPLMVLPDPDEFVIVQVG' A
#
# COMPACT_ATOMS: atom_id res chain seq x y z
N LEU A 1 -18.77 -3.82 -17.67
CA LEU A 1 -17.99 -4.59 -18.66
C LEU A 1 -16.53 -4.24 -18.43
N GLY A 2 -15.70 -5.19 -18.02
CA GLY A 2 -14.26 -4.99 -17.86
C GLY A 2 -13.51 -5.88 -18.85
N ASN A 3 -12.45 -5.35 -19.46
CA ASN A 3 -11.56 -6.12 -20.32
C ASN A 3 -10.82 -7.15 -19.44
N THR A 4 -11.16 -8.44 -19.58
CA THR A 4 -10.56 -9.53 -18.79
C THR A 4 -9.16 -9.90 -19.25
N ALA A 5 -8.72 -9.40 -20.40
CA ALA A 5 -7.35 -9.54 -20.89
C ALA A 5 -6.41 -8.46 -20.33
N ALA A 6 -6.95 -7.39 -19.74
CA ALA A 6 -6.14 -6.32 -19.20
C ALA A 6 -5.50 -6.74 -17.87
N GLU A 7 -4.17 -6.87 -17.87
CA GLU A 7 -3.40 -7.31 -16.71
C GLU A 7 -2.85 -6.11 -15.93
N GLY A 8 -3.55 -5.73 -14.86
CA GLY A 8 -3.06 -4.71 -13.93
C GLY A 8 -1.91 -5.20 -13.05
N ILE A 9 -0.93 -4.33 -12.80
CA ILE A 9 0.21 -4.58 -11.91
C ILE A 9 -0.06 -3.94 -10.54
N ARG A 10 0.20 -4.69 -9.47
CA ARG A 10 0.23 -4.17 -8.10
C ARG A 10 1.65 -3.77 -7.75
N CYS A 11 1.92 -2.47 -7.76
CA CYS A 11 3.20 -1.92 -7.32
C CYS A 11 3.12 -1.55 -5.83
N TYR A 12 4.22 -1.77 -5.10
CA TYR A 12 4.36 -1.36 -3.71
C TYR A 12 5.69 -0.63 -3.55
N GLY A 13 5.63 0.64 -3.14
CA GLY A 13 6.80 1.43 -2.80
C GLY A 13 7.44 0.98 -1.48
N ALA A 14 8.66 1.46 -1.23
CA ALA A 14 9.38 1.20 0.02
C ALA A 14 8.68 1.86 1.22
N ILE A 15 8.59 1.15 2.34
CA ILE A 15 8.07 1.68 3.60
C ILE A 15 9.12 2.61 4.21
N GLN A 16 8.70 3.82 4.61
CA GLN A 16 9.61 4.87 5.12
C GLN A 16 9.69 4.90 6.66
N ASP A 17 9.10 3.93 7.36
CA ASP A 17 9.22 3.80 8.82
C ASP A 17 10.66 3.47 9.21
N SER A 18 11.21 4.21 10.16
CA SER A 18 12.59 4.02 10.61
C SER A 18 12.86 2.63 11.20
N GLN A 19 11.86 2.01 11.83
CA GLN A 19 11.95 0.64 12.33
C GLN A 19 11.95 -0.38 11.18
N ALA A 20 11.09 -0.19 10.18
CA ALA A 20 11.10 -1.02 8.98
C ALA A 20 12.45 -0.94 8.25
N LEU A 21 13.02 0.26 8.14
CA LEU A 21 14.34 0.47 7.53
C LEU A 21 15.47 -0.19 8.35
N ALA A 22 15.41 -0.10 9.69
CA ALA A 22 16.37 -0.77 10.57
C ALA A 22 16.29 -2.31 10.49
N GLU A 23 15.09 -2.85 10.25
CA GLU A 23 14.85 -4.27 10.00
C GLU A 23 15.23 -4.69 8.56
N GLY A 24 15.66 -3.75 7.71
CA GLY A 24 16.04 -4.00 6.32
C GLY A 24 14.86 -4.21 5.37
N ILE A 25 13.64 -3.83 5.77
CA ILE A 25 12.43 -3.96 4.97
C ILE A 25 12.38 -2.83 3.94
N VAL A 26 12.87 -3.11 2.74
CA VAL A 26 12.94 -2.15 1.63
C VAL A 26 11.78 -2.28 0.63
N ALA A 27 11.02 -3.37 0.69
CA ALA A 27 9.81 -3.58 -0.10
C ALA A 27 8.86 -4.53 0.65
N ALA A 28 7.66 -4.06 0.96
CA ALA A 28 6.62 -4.87 1.58
C ALA A 28 5.25 -4.43 1.10
N THR A 29 4.34 -5.38 0.94
CA THR A 29 2.94 -5.05 0.62
C THR A 29 2.26 -4.36 1.80
N ARG A 30 2.58 -4.79 3.03
CA ARG A 30 2.11 -4.22 4.29
C ARG A 30 3.20 -4.38 5.36
N TYR A 31 3.35 -3.40 6.24
CA TYR A 31 4.20 -3.44 7.42
C TYR A 31 3.34 -3.22 8.68
N PRO A 32 2.91 -4.29 9.37
CA PRO A 32 2.22 -4.19 10.65
C PRO A 32 3.21 -3.91 11.77
N LYS A 33 2.88 -2.96 12.64
CA LYS A 33 3.67 -2.53 13.78
C LYS A 33 2.77 -2.37 15.00
N HIS A 34 3.31 -2.74 16.15
CA HIS A 34 2.70 -2.57 17.47
C HIS A 34 3.67 -1.84 18.38
N TRP A 35 3.18 -0.92 19.21
CA TRP A 35 3.97 -0.30 20.25
C TRP A 35 3.10 0.20 21.39
N ILE A 36 3.74 0.39 22.55
CA ILE A 36 3.13 1.00 23.73
C ILE A 36 3.90 2.29 24.03
N THR A 37 3.19 3.40 24.09
CA THR A 37 3.71 4.66 24.63
C THR A 37 3.57 4.62 26.15
N VAL A 38 4.69 4.50 26.86
CA VAL A 38 4.73 4.46 28.33
C VAL A 38 4.58 5.88 28.88
N GLY A 39 3.67 6.07 29.83
CA GLY A 39 3.33 7.37 30.43
C GLY A 39 2.12 7.24 31.36
N ASP A 40 1.54 8.37 31.76
CA ASP A 40 0.31 8.43 32.56
C ASP A 40 -0.78 9.23 31.79
N PRO A 41 -1.70 8.58 31.04
CA PRO A 41 -1.86 7.13 30.90
C PRO A 41 -0.92 6.52 29.84
N ALA A 42 -0.62 5.24 30.00
CA ALA A 42 0.00 4.44 28.94
C ALA A 42 -1.00 4.17 27.82
N ASN A 43 -0.55 4.24 26.57
CA ASN A 43 -1.39 4.02 25.40
C ASN A 43 -0.77 2.95 24.49
N GLU A 44 -1.61 2.02 24.03
CA GLU A 44 -1.22 0.95 23.14
C GLU A 44 -1.71 1.24 21.72
N TYR A 45 -0.85 1.03 20.73
CA TYR A 45 -1.14 1.31 19.33
C TYR A 45 -0.76 0.13 18.43
N THR A 46 -1.55 -0.02 17.37
CA THR A 46 -1.20 -0.82 16.21
C THR A 46 -1.30 0.05 14.97
N MET A 47 -0.42 -0.16 14.00
CA MET A 47 -0.43 0.53 12.72
C MET A 47 0.01 -0.41 11.62
N THR A 48 -0.65 -0.35 10.47
CA THR A 48 -0.20 -1.06 9.27
C THR A 48 0.12 -0.05 8.19
N GLN A 49 1.36 -0.03 7.71
CA GLN A 49 1.80 0.86 6.64
C GLN A 49 1.84 0.12 5.30
N SER A 50 1.54 0.83 4.22
CA SER A 50 1.63 0.33 2.85
C SER A 50 1.82 1.51 1.90
N ALA A 51 2.49 1.29 0.77
CA ALA A 51 2.65 2.29 -0.29
C ALA A 51 2.17 1.74 -1.65
N PRO A 52 0.86 1.48 -1.82
CA PRO A 52 0.35 0.81 -3.01
C PRO A 52 0.19 1.77 -4.20
N LEU A 53 0.45 1.26 -5.40
CA LEU A 53 0.11 1.90 -6.67
C LEU A 53 -0.41 0.82 -7.65
N MET A 54 -1.68 0.95 -8.04
CA MET A 54 -2.29 0.06 -9.04
C MET A 54 -1.98 0.64 -10.42
N VAL A 55 -1.19 -0.08 -11.21
CA VAL A 55 -0.75 0.37 -12.53
C VAL A 55 -1.42 -0.47 -13.60
N LEU A 56 -1.97 0.20 -14.61
CA LEU A 56 -2.38 -0.45 -15.84
C LEU A 56 -1.23 -0.26 -16.86
N PRO A 57 -0.56 -1.35 -17.30
CA PRO A 57 0.57 -1.24 -18.22
C PRO A 57 0.20 -0.60 -19.56
N ASP A 58 -1.00 -0.91 -20.05
CA ASP A 58 -1.58 -0.30 -21.25
C ASP A 58 -2.94 0.36 -20.91
N PRO A 59 -2.98 1.68 -20.67
CA PRO A 59 -4.20 2.37 -20.30
C PRO A 59 -5.26 2.42 -21.42
N ASP A 60 -4.90 2.13 -22.68
CA ASP A 60 -5.82 2.19 -23.82
C ASP A 60 -6.75 0.98 -23.89
N GLU A 61 -6.48 -0.07 -23.09
CA GLU A 61 -7.31 -1.27 -23.01
C GLU A 61 -8.69 -1.05 -22.38
N PHE A 62 -8.95 0.15 -21.84
CA PHE A 62 -10.23 0.54 -21.27
C PHE A 62 -10.72 1.88 -21.82
N VAL A 63 -12.00 1.91 -22.21
CA VAL A 63 -12.71 3.12 -22.60
C VAL A 63 -13.92 3.30 -21.70
N ILE A 64 -14.13 4.52 -21.21
CA ILE A 64 -15.30 4.90 -20.41
C ILE A 64 -16.16 5.84 -21.24
N VAL A 65 -17.44 5.48 -21.44
CA VAL A 65 -18.44 6.35 -22.09
C VAL A 65 -19.46 6.77 -21.04
N GLN A 66 -19.59 8.06 -20.79
CA GLN A 66 -20.64 8.62 -19.95
C GLN A 66 -21.87 8.94 -20.81
N VAL A 67 -23.01 8.36 -20.45
CA VAL A 67 -24.30 8.62 -21.11
C VAL A 67 -25.14 9.46 -20.16
N GLY A 68 -25.72 10.55 -20.67
CA GLY A 68 -26.59 11.47 -19.93
C GLY A 68 -28.00 10.92 -19.69
#